data_AF-R1EXK2-F1
#
_entry.id   AF-R1EXK2-F1
#
_cell.length_a   1.000
_cell.length_b   1.000
_cell.length_c   1.000
_cell.angle_alpha   90.00
_cell.angle_beta   90.00
_cell.angle_gamma   90.00
#
_symmetry.space_group_name_H-M   'P 1'
#
loop_
_entity.id
_entity.type
_entity.pdbx_description
1 polymer ?
#
loop_
_entity_poly.entity_id
_entity_poly.type
_entity_poly.pdbx_seq_one_letter_code
_entity_poly.pdbx_strand_id
1 'polypeptide(L)'
;MKAANVAILMASGAPWVLADYVWPSQHDFLEDLLAMQTGYIRFGFTDLVVPCGFGSNTPGKQTSAEWIRTAFHDFATHDAAGGTGGLDASIMYEVSRAENEGAAFNNTLAEMHGFVTPRSSAADLIALALVASVASCGGKPIPLRAGRVDAAAAGPSGVPKPDDGLDSTVAAFARAGFDVPDMIALTACGHTVGGVHSVDFPAIAPGEPSDENVAHFDGTTTAFDTDVVEDYFSANGSNPLAFGANATTNSDARVFAADGTNATMAALRDPDTFQNTCADLFERMIDTVPAGVSLSEPIQLIDVKPYINRFEPVSAANGSALAFEGRIRVRTTGKDAQSVSVALDVRDRAGKTTRVQAPRAVLRGGLSYGFFGEEFAWFEFSTELDVAPGVEGFDVVMTAENGTVEVFDNAGTGGYPIEDGLLYVQGESCLDTTVKDGNMTVTVRAGVREDLDKVGEVPVVKLAHNVQQQGVMLPRLAVEATPMVKEATATKGGAFETAIASF
;
A
#
# COMPACT_ATOMS: atom_id res chain seq x y z
N MET A 1 5.13 -52.59 35.07
CA MET A 1 5.53 -51.29 35.65
C MET A 1 6.45 -50.58 34.67
N LYS A 2 6.23 -49.27 34.56
CA LYS A 2 6.97 -48.22 33.83
C LYS A 2 6.32 -47.80 32.50
N ALA A 3 5.36 -46.90 32.66
CA ALA A 3 4.88 -45.99 31.64
C ALA A 3 6.04 -45.11 31.16
N ALA A 4 6.20 -44.99 29.84
CA ALA A 4 7.05 -43.99 29.23
C ALA A 4 6.19 -42.74 28.98
N ASN A 5 6.38 -41.71 29.80
CA ASN A 5 5.84 -40.39 29.57
C ASN A 5 6.62 -39.76 28.41
N VAL A 6 5.98 -39.61 27.25
CA VAL A 6 6.44 -38.71 26.19
C VAL A 6 5.99 -37.31 26.59
N ALA A 7 6.93 -36.50 27.07
CA ALA A 7 6.69 -35.08 27.31
C ALA A 7 6.66 -34.38 25.95
N ILE A 8 5.48 -33.90 25.56
CA ILE A 8 5.31 -32.96 24.44
C ILE A 8 5.94 -31.64 24.90
N LEU A 9 7.11 -31.32 24.34
CA LEU A 9 7.73 -30.02 24.51
C LEU A 9 6.90 -29.02 23.69
N MET A 10 5.95 -28.35 24.35
CA MET A 10 5.28 -27.18 23.77
C MET A 10 6.37 -26.13 23.56
N ALA A 11 6.76 -25.90 22.31
CA ALA A 11 7.56 -24.77 21.94
C ALA A 11 6.73 -23.51 22.19
N SER A 12 6.92 -22.90 23.35
CA SER A 12 6.48 -21.53 23.61
C SER A 12 7.19 -20.64 22.59
N GLY A 13 6.46 -20.17 21.58
CA GLY A 13 6.94 -19.14 20.67
C GLY A 13 7.40 -17.95 21.50
N ALA A 14 8.69 -17.63 21.43
CA ALA A 14 9.15 -16.33 21.92
C ALA A 14 8.39 -15.26 21.12
N PRO A 15 7.87 -14.20 21.76
CA PRO A 15 7.31 -13.08 21.01
C PRO A 15 8.42 -12.55 20.10
N TRP A 16 8.17 -12.57 18.80
CA TRP A 16 9.02 -11.89 17.83
C TRP A 16 9.01 -10.43 18.22
N VAL A 17 10.12 -9.94 18.77
CA VAL A 17 10.31 -8.51 18.99
C VAL A 17 10.51 -7.94 17.60
N LEU A 18 9.48 -7.30 17.05
CA LEU A 18 9.58 -6.56 15.80
C LEU A 18 10.67 -5.50 15.97
N ALA A 19 11.53 -5.34 14.97
CA ALA A 19 12.53 -4.28 14.98
C ALA A 19 11.82 -2.92 14.93
N ASP A 20 12.27 -1.99 15.77
CA ASP A 20 11.75 -0.62 15.77
C ASP A 20 11.99 0.04 14.41
N TYR A 21 11.06 0.91 14.03
CA TYR A 21 11.13 1.66 12.78
C TYR A 21 12.38 2.57 12.73
N VAL A 22 13.10 2.52 11.61
CA VAL A 22 14.24 3.41 11.30
C VAL A 22 13.93 4.19 10.04
N TRP A 23 13.96 5.52 10.15
CA TRP A 23 13.79 6.46 9.05
C TRP A 23 15.15 6.81 8.40
N PRO A 24 15.19 7.01 7.08
CA PRO A 24 14.13 6.69 6.12
C PRO A 24 14.05 5.19 5.84
N SER A 25 12.85 4.68 5.62
CA SER A 25 12.61 3.29 5.20
C SER A 25 12.17 3.22 3.74
N GLN A 26 12.51 2.13 3.05
CA GLN A 26 12.00 1.88 1.70
C GLN A 26 10.48 1.68 1.64
N HIS A 27 9.85 1.38 2.77
CA HIS A 27 8.41 1.14 2.89
C HIS A 27 7.63 2.37 3.35
N ASP A 28 8.29 3.52 3.55
CA ASP A 28 7.65 4.73 4.06
C ASP A 28 6.45 5.16 3.20
N PHE A 29 6.56 5.08 1.87
CA PHE A 29 5.49 5.46 0.98
C PHE A 29 4.28 4.52 1.09
N LEU A 30 4.50 3.20 1.14
CA LEU A 30 3.42 2.24 1.28
C LEU A 30 2.71 2.36 2.64
N GLU A 31 3.48 2.63 3.71
CA GLU A 31 2.92 2.95 5.02
C GLU A 31 2.07 4.23 4.97
N ASP A 32 2.47 5.24 4.20
CA ASP A 32 1.68 6.45 4.04
C ASP A 32 0.30 6.18 3.40
N LEU A 33 0.27 5.30 2.38
CA LEU A 33 -0.97 4.87 1.74
C LEU A 33 -1.85 4.02 2.69
N LEU A 34 -1.24 3.24 3.59
CA LEU A 34 -1.95 2.43 4.60
C LEU A 34 -2.45 3.25 5.79
N ALA A 35 -1.73 4.31 6.18
CA ALA A 35 -1.98 5.06 7.41
C ALA A 35 -2.95 6.24 7.21
N MET A 36 -2.83 6.98 6.10
CA MET A 36 -3.40 8.33 5.98
C MET A 36 -4.53 8.45 4.98
N GLN A 37 -5.74 8.20 5.47
CA GLN A 37 -6.92 8.07 4.61
C GLN A 37 -7.68 9.37 4.45
N THR A 38 -7.79 10.17 5.51
CA THR A 38 -8.49 11.46 5.45
C THR A 38 -7.82 12.52 6.33
N GLY A 39 -8.32 13.75 6.26
CA GLY A 39 -7.89 14.85 7.13
C GLY A 39 -6.96 15.84 6.44
N TYR A 40 -5.98 16.36 7.19
CA TYR A 40 -5.07 17.41 6.75
C TYR A 40 -4.14 16.93 5.64
N ILE A 41 -3.40 15.86 5.90
CA ILE A 41 -2.56 15.17 4.93
C ILE A 41 -3.17 13.80 4.64
N ARG A 42 -3.36 13.50 3.36
CA ARG A 42 -3.81 12.19 2.87
C ARG A 42 -3.19 11.96 1.50
N PHE A 43 -3.02 10.70 1.14
CA PHE A 43 -2.36 10.32 -0.11
C PHE A 43 -3.35 9.95 -1.23
N GLY A 44 -4.64 9.87 -0.91
CA GLY A 44 -5.71 9.73 -1.91
C GLY A 44 -5.99 8.30 -2.37
N PHE A 45 -5.20 7.30 -1.94
CA PHE A 45 -5.44 5.90 -2.29
C PHE A 45 -6.86 5.45 -1.90
N THR A 46 -7.30 5.81 -0.70
CA THR A 46 -8.62 5.41 -0.18
C THR A 46 -9.77 6.27 -0.66
N ASP A 47 -9.50 7.41 -1.28
CA ASP A 47 -10.55 8.20 -1.96
C ASP A 47 -11.20 7.39 -3.10
N LEU A 48 -10.56 6.29 -3.52
CA LEU A 48 -11.02 5.39 -4.57
C LEU A 48 -11.87 4.23 -4.06
N VAL A 49 -11.97 3.99 -2.74
CA VAL A 49 -12.67 2.81 -2.18
C VAL A 49 -13.56 3.12 -0.97
N VAL A 50 -13.54 4.36 -0.48
CA VAL A 50 -14.35 4.81 0.66
C VAL A 50 -15.50 5.72 0.17
N PRO A 51 -16.76 5.46 0.57
CA PRO A 51 -17.25 4.34 1.40
C PRO A 51 -17.24 3.00 0.65
N CYS A 52 -17.50 1.86 1.32
CA CYS A 52 -17.50 0.52 0.71
C CYS A 52 -18.23 0.43 -0.65
N GLY A 53 -19.39 1.08 -0.78
CA GLY A 53 -20.17 1.15 -2.03
C GLY A 53 -19.70 2.19 -3.05
N PHE A 54 -18.49 2.73 -2.91
CA PHE A 54 -17.94 3.69 -3.86
C PHE A 54 -17.73 3.02 -5.23
N GLY A 55 -18.13 3.73 -6.28
CA GLY A 55 -18.02 3.24 -7.67
C GLY A 55 -17.75 4.35 -8.67
N SER A 56 -17.16 5.47 -8.24
CA SER A 56 -16.82 6.62 -9.12
C SER A 56 -17.99 7.20 -9.94
N ASN A 57 -19.25 7.01 -9.51
CA ASN A 57 -20.48 7.30 -10.28
C ASN A 57 -20.61 6.50 -11.59
N THR A 58 -19.90 5.39 -11.72
CA THR A 58 -20.09 4.42 -12.80
C THR A 58 -21.20 3.44 -12.40
N PRO A 59 -22.25 3.26 -13.22
CA PRO A 59 -23.32 2.30 -12.95
C PRO A 59 -22.80 0.90 -12.63
N GLY A 60 -23.37 0.26 -11.61
CA GLY A 60 -23.02 -1.10 -11.18
C GLY A 60 -21.62 -1.28 -10.61
N LYS A 61 -20.74 -0.28 -10.66
CA LYS A 61 -19.38 -0.38 -10.15
C LYS A 61 -19.37 -0.31 -8.62
N GLN A 62 -18.58 -1.19 -8.01
CA GLN A 62 -18.22 -1.14 -6.60
C GLN A 62 -16.72 -1.44 -6.47
N THR A 63 -15.93 -0.40 -6.23
CA THR A 63 -14.46 -0.50 -6.26
C THR A 63 -13.93 -1.51 -5.24
N SER A 64 -14.54 -1.60 -4.05
CA SER A 64 -14.16 -2.60 -3.04
C SER A 64 -14.27 -4.03 -3.57
N ALA A 65 -15.34 -4.36 -4.29
CA ALA A 65 -15.54 -5.66 -4.91
C ALA A 65 -14.55 -5.91 -6.05
N GLU A 66 -14.29 -4.90 -6.90
CA GLU A 66 -13.33 -5.01 -8.01
C GLU A 66 -11.89 -5.24 -7.50
N TRP A 67 -11.50 -4.57 -6.42
CA TRP A 67 -10.18 -4.70 -5.79
C TRP A 67 -10.00 -6.07 -5.13
N ILE A 68 -11.00 -6.54 -4.39
CA ILE A 68 -11.00 -7.91 -3.81
C ILE A 68 -10.87 -8.95 -4.93
N ARG A 69 -11.68 -8.84 -5.99
CA ARG A 69 -11.64 -9.74 -7.14
C ARG A 69 -10.28 -9.69 -7.84
N THR A 70 -9.70 -8.51 -8.04
CA THR A 70 -8.40 -8.37 -8.70
C THR A 70 -7.29 -9.06 -7.90
N ALA A 71 -7.28 -8.92 -6.57
CA ALA A 71 -6.31 -9.60 -5.72
C ALA A 71 -6.46 -11.13 -5.79
N PHE A 72 -7.69 -11.66 -5.76
CA PHE A 72 -7.92 -13.11 -5.91
C PHE A 72 -7.44 -13.62 -7.27
N HIS A 73 -7.79 -12.93 -8.36
CA HIS A 73 -7.44 -13.37 -9.72
C HIS A 73 -5.93 -13.33 -10.01
N ASP A 74 -5.21 -12.37 -9.42
CA ASP A 74 -3.74 -12.32 -9.49
C ASP A 74 -3.13 -13.51 -8.72
N PHE A 75 -3.64 -13.77 -7.51
CA PHE A 75 -3.18 -14.87 -6.65
C PHE A 75 -3.50 -16.28 -7.18
N ALA A 76 -4.68 -16.50 -7.75
CA ALA A 76 -5.29 -17.83 -7.92
C ALA A 76 -4.53 -18.81 -8.83
N THR A 77 -3.61 -18.30 -9.65
CA THR A 77 -2.79 -19.13 -10.56
C THR A 77 -1.47 -19.57 -9.93
N HIS A 78 -1.22 -19.26 -8.65
CA HIS A 78 -0.06 -19.72 -7.91
C HIS A 78 0.14 -21.24 -8.04
N ASP A 79 1.41 -21.63 -8.22
CA ASP A 79 1.85 -23.01 -8.19
C ASP A 79 2.86 -23.16 -7.05
N ALA A 80 2.38 -23.64 -5.90
CA ALA A 80 3.20 -23.83 -4.72
C ALA A 80 4.31 -24.88 -4.93
N ALA A 81 4.10 -25.86 -5.82
CA ALA A 81 5.10 -26.87 -6.13
C ALA A 81 6.19 -26.34 -7.08
N GLY A 82 5.79 -25.50 -8.03
CA GLY A 82 6.68 -24.80 -8.96
C GLY A 82 7.36 -23.56 -8.36
N GLY A 83 6.79 -22.97 -7.31
CA GLY A 83 7.26 -21.73 -6.68
C GLY A 83 7.01 -20.48 -7.54
N THR A 84 5.98 -20.47 -8.38
CA THR A 84 5.67 -19.40 -9.35
C THR A 84 4.26 -18.83 -9.17
N GLY A 85 4.02 -17.61 -9.65
CA GLY A 85 2.74 -16.92 -9.51
C GLY A 85 2.44 -16.53 -8.06
N GLY A 86 1.18 -16.25 -7.75
CA GLY A 86 0.77 -15.62 -6.49
C GLY A 86 0.50 -14.15 -6.71
N LEU A 87 0.57 -13.33 -5.67
CA LEU A 87 0.32 -11.90 -5.78
C LEU A 87 1.55 -11.18 -6.35
N ASP A 88 1.67 -11.19 -7.69
CA ASP A 88 2.81 -10.65 -8.44
C ASP A 88 2.40 -9.64 -9.53
N ALA A 89 1.15 -9.18 -9.52
CA ALA A 89 0.56 -8.28 -10.51
C ALA A 89 0.58 -8.80 -11.96
N SER A 90 0.78 -10.11 -12.18
CA SER A 90 0.68 -10.70 -13.52
C SER A 90 -0.70 -10.51 -14.15
N ILE A 91 -1.77 -10.32 -13.36
CA ILE A 91 -3.13 -10.01 -13.83
C ILE A 91 -3.19 -8.88 -14.86
N MET A 92 -2.25 -7.91 -14.81
CA MET A 92 -2.20 -6.81 -15.77
C MET A 92 -1.94 -7.24 -17.22
N TYR A 93 -1.41 -8.45 -17.41
CA TYR A 93 -1.19 -9.07 -18.72
C TYR A 93 -2.29 -10.09 -19.10
N GLU A 94 -3.29 -10.27 -18.25
CA GLU A 94 -4.24 -11.39 -18.31
C GLU A 94 -5.69 -10.96 -18.45
N VAL A 95 -5.96 -9.65 -18.47
CA VAL A 95 -7.31 -9.05 -18.50
C VAL A 95 -8.16 -9.42 -19.73
N SER A 96 -7.59 -10.08 -20.73
CA SER A 96 -8.31 -10.53 -21.94
C SER A 96 -8.66 -12.02 -21.92
N ARG A 97 -8.32 -12.75 -20.85
CA ARG A 97 -8.64 -14.17 -20.70
C ARG A 97 -10.09 -14.34 -20.31
N ALA A 98 -10.70 -15.44 -20.76
CA ALA A 98 -12.09 -15.77 -20.42
C ALA A 98 -12.33 -15.93 -18.91
N GLU A 99 -11.30 -16.32 -18.16
CA GLU A 99 -11.35 -16.40 -16.69
C GLU A 99 -11.32 -15.03 -16.00
N ASN A 100 -11.02 -13.95 -16.74
CA ASN A 100 -10.91 -12.56 -16.27
C ASN A 100 -11.91 -11.63 -16.98
N GLU A 101 -13.10 -12.13 -17.32
CA GLU A 101 -14.15 -11.34 -17.99
C GLU A 101 -14.61 -10.13 -17.16
N GLY A 102 -14.90 -9.01 -17.84
CA GLY A 102 -15.42 -7.78 -17.26
C GLY A 102 -14.39 -6.67 -17.04
N ALA A 103 -14.87 -5.47 -16.72
CA ALA A 103 -14.05 -4.26 -16.63
C ALA A 103 -13.25 -4.13 -15.32
N ALA A 104 -13.56 -4.93 -14.30
CA ALA A 104 -13.03 -4.80 -12.94
C ALA A 104 -11.50 -4.71 -12.85
N PHE A 105 -10.79 -5.55 -13.60
CA PHE A 105 -9.33 -5.59 -13.56
C PHE A 105 -8.71 -4.33 -14.17
N ASN A 106 -9.24 -3.88 -15.32
CA ASN A 106 -8.77 -2.65 -15.97
C ASN A 106 -9.09 -1.41 -15.12
N ASN A 107 -10.26 -1.38 -14.47
CA ASN A 107 -10.62 -0.32 -13.54
C ASN A 107 -9.63 -0.26 -12.36
N THR A 108 -9.39 -1.40 -11.71
CA THR A 108 -8.46 -1.52 -10.58
C THR A 108 -7.05 -1.07 -11.00
N LEU A 109 -6.54 -1.59 -12.12
CA LEU A 109 -5.21 -1.23 -12.61
C LEU A 109 -5.10 0.25 -12.99
N ALA A 110 -6.13 0.85 -13.59
CA ALA A 110 -6.16 2.27 -13.89
C ALA A 110 -6.14 3.14 -12.63
N GLU A 111 -6.82 2.70 -11.57
CA GLU A 111 -6.82 3.35 -10.26
C GLU A 111 -5.45 3.30 -9.56
N MET A 112 -4.69 2.22 -9.75
CA MET A 112 -3.33 2.09 -9.21
C MET A 112 -2.28 2.91 -9.96
N HIS A 113 -2.58 3.39 -11.18
CA HIS A 113 -1.62 4.08 -12.04
C HIS A 113 -0.90 5.25 -11.35
N GLY A 114 -1.61 6.04 -10.54
CA GLY A 114 -1.04 7.18 -9.82
C GLY A 114 -0.14 6.82 -8.63
N PHE A 115 -0.15 5.56 -8.22
CA PHE A 115 0.52 5.07 -7.01
C PHE A 115 1.69 4.14 -7.30
N VAL A 116 1.85 3.68 -8.54
CA VAL A 116 3.02 2.87 -8.94
C VAL A 116 4.26 3.78 -8.99
N THR A 117 5.24 3.49 -8.14
CA THR A 117 6.48 4.25 -8.02
C THR A 117 7.67 3.32 -7.78
N PRO A 118 8.92 3.78 -7.84
CA PRO A 118 10.07 2.97 -7.40
C PRO A 118 10.01 2.52 -5.93
N ARG A 119 9.05 3.03 -5.13
CA ARG A 119 8.82 2.68 -3.73
C ARG A 119 7.53 1.87 -3.50
N SER A 120 6.78 1.56 -4.56
CA SER A 120 5.50 0.86 -4.51
C SER A 120 5.25 0.11 -5.82
N SER A 121 5.44 -1.22 -5.80
CA SER A 121 5.13 -2.10 -6.92
C SER A 121 3.62 -2.21 -7.13
N ALA A 122 3.19 -2.57 -8.34
CA ALA A 122 1.79 -2.84 -8.61
C ALA A 122 1.24 -3.96 -7.71
N ALA A 123 2.03 -4.99 -7.46
CA ALA A 123 1.67 -6.11 -6.60
C ALA A 123 1.47 -5.69 -5.14
N ASP A 124 2.32 -4.81 -4.59
CA ASP A 124 2.10 -4.26 -3.24
C ASP A 124 0.84 -3.38 -3.18
N LEU A 125 0.51 -2.67 -4.27
CA LEU A 125 -0.72 -1.87 -4.35
C LEU A 125 -1.98 -2.73 -4.47
N ILE A 126 -1.94 -3.87 -5.18
CA ILE A 126 -3.05 -4.84 -5.23
C ILE A 126 -3.28 -5.45 -3.83
N ALA A 127 -2.20 -5.77 -3.09
CA ALA A 127 -2.33 -6.21 -1.70
C ALA A 127 -2.98 -5.14 -0.83
N LEU A 128 -2.51 -3.89 -0.92
CA LEU A 128 -3.10 -2.76 -0.19
C LEU A 128 -4.56 -2.52 -0.60
N ALA A 129 -4.92 -2.72 -1.87
CA ALA A 129 -6.27 -2.59 -2.37
C ALA A 129 -7.23 -3.57 -1.67
N LEU A 130 -6.82 -4.82 -1.45
CA LEU A 130 -7.61 -5.78 -0.66
C LEU A 130 -7.80 -5.29 0.77
N VAL A 131 -6.71 -4.90 1.45
CA VAL A 131 -6.74 -4.40 2.84
C VAL A 131 -7.67 -3.20 2.96
N ALA A 132 -7.56 -2.24 2.05
CA ALA A 132 -8.38 -1.04 2.01
C ALA A 132 -9.86 -1.34 1.74
N SER A 133 -10.16 -2.33 0.89
CA SER A 133 -11.53 -2.75 0.59
C SER A 133 -12.20 -3.36 1.80
N VAL A 134 -11.54 -4.32 2.46
CA VAL A 134 -12.05 -4.96 3.68
C VAL A 134 -12.27 -3.93 4.78
N ALA A 135 -11.30 -3.03 5.01
CA ALA A 135 -11.42 -1.96 5.99
C ALA A 135 -12.59 -1.00 5.69
N SER A 136 -12.75 -0.59 4.43
CA SER A 136 -13.84 0.30 3.99
C SER A 136 -15.24 -0.29 4.18
N CYS A 137 -15.33 -1.61 4.11
CA CYS A 137 -16.56 -2.39 4.30
C CYS A 137 -16.79 -2.85 5.75
N GLY A 138 -15.93 -2.43 6.70
CA GLY A 138 -16.09 -2.72 8.12
C GLY A 138 -15.49 -4.06 8.58
N GLY A 139 -14.63 -4.67 7.77
CA GLY A 139 -13.91 -5.89 8.13
C GLY A 139 -12.73 -5.64 9.09
N LYS A 140 -12.19 -6.72 9.67
CA LYS A 140 -11.04 -6.64 10.59
C LYS A 140 -9.75 -6.23 9.86
N PRO A 141 -8.77 -5.64 10.59
CA PRO A 141 -7.46 -5.33 10.03
C PRO A 141 -6.76 -6.57 9.47
N ILE A 142 -6.23 -6.46 8.26
CA ILE A 142 -5.38 -7.46 7.62
C ILE A 142 -3.94 -6.95 7.65
N PRO A 143 -2.98 -7.69 8.22
CA PRO A 143 -1.58 -7.31 8.18
C PRO A 143 -1.08 -7.16 6.74
N LEU A 144 -0.51 -6.00 6.41
CA LEU A 144 0.08 -5.75 5.10
C LEU A 144 1.60 -5.91 5.18
N ARG A 145 2.18 -6.84 4.44
CA ARG A 145 3.62 -6.89 4.18
C ARG A 145 3.95 -6.18 2.87
N ALA A 146 5.22 -5.79 2.69
CA ALA A 146 5.72 -5.15 1.47
C ALA A 146 6.81 -6.00 0.79
N GLY A 147 7.21 -5.62 -0.42
CA GLY A 147 8.34 -6.22 -1.12
C GLY A 147 7.93 -7.18 -2.24
N ARG A 148 6.66 -7.16 -2.66
CA ARG A 148 6.22 -7.91 -3.84
C ARG A 148 6.90 -7.37 -5.09
N VAL A 149 7.22 -8.27 -6.01
CA VAL A 149 7.90 -7.96 -7.26
C VAL A 149 6.91 -8.14 -8.40
N ASP A 150 6.74 -7.09 -9.21
CA ASP A 150 5.86 -7.13 -10.37
C ASP A 150 6.37 -8.14 -11.42
N ALA A 151 5.47 -8.99 -11.90
CA ALA A 151 5.71 -9.91 -12.99
C ALA A 151 6.04 -9.13 -14.27
N ALA A 152 6.89 -9.72 -15.12
CA ALA A 152 7.25 -9.13 -16.42
C ALA A 152 6.37 -9.64 -17.58
N ALA A 153 5.50 -10.61 -17.31
CA ALA A 153 4.62 -11.24 -18.29
C ALA A 153 3.46 -11.94 -17.55
N ALA A 154 2.49 -12.41 -18.33
CA ALA A 154 1.37 -13.18 -17.83
C ALA A 154 1.83 -14.52 -17.19
N GLY A 155 1.16 -14.91 -16.11
CA GLY A 155 1.26 -16.23 -15.49
C GLY A 155 0.48 -17.30 -16.27
N PRO A 156 0.39 -18.54 -15.76
CA PRO A 156 -0.44 -19.58 -16.37
C PRO A 156 -1.93 -19.26 -16.21
N SER A 157 -2.78 -19.78 -17.10
CA SER A 157 -4.24 -19.79 -16.86
C SER A 157 -4.63 -20.81 -15.79
N GLY A 158 -5.83 -20.67 -15.24
CA GLY A 158 -6.39 -21.61 -14.27
C GLY A 158 -7.11 -20.94 -13.10
N VAL A 159 -7.62 -19.72 -13.27
CA VAL A 159 -8.50 -19.10 -12.27
C VAL A 159 -9.86 -19.83 -12.33
N PRO A 160 -10.41 -20.30 -11.20
CA PRO A 160 -11.69 -21.02 -11.20
C PRO A 160 -12.83 -20.18 -11.79
N LYS A 161 -13.56 -20.76 -12.74
CA LYS A 161 -14.75 -20.14 -13.34
C LYS A 161 -16.04 -20.65 -12.71
N PRO A 162 -17.15 -19.88 -12.82
CA PRO A 162 -18.46 -20.29 -12.31
C PRO A 162 -18.99 -21.62 -12.87
N ASP A 163 -18.57 -22.00 -14.09
CA ASP A 163 -18.97 -23.23 -14.79
C ASP A 163 -18.02 -24.42 -14.58
N ASP A 164 -16.92 -24.22 -13.84
CA ASP A 164 -15.97 -25.30 -13.56
C ASP A 164 -16.55 -26.30 -12.54
N GLY A 165 -16.11 -27.56 -12.66
CA GLY A 165 -16.48 -28.63 -11.74
C GLY A 165 -15.76 -28.51 -10.38
N LEU A 166 -16.36 -29.08 -9.33
CA LEU A 166 -15.80 -29.00 -7.98
C LEU A 166 -14.37 -29.56 -7.90
N ASP A 167 -14.09 -30.70 -8.54
CA ASP A 167 -12.76 -31.32 -8.51
C ASP A 167 -11.67 -30.40 -9.09
N SER A 168 -11.97 -29.68 -10.19
CA SER A 168 -11.04 -28.71 -10.78
C SER A 168 -10.86 -27.48 -9.89
N THR A 169 -11.93 -26.99 -9.25
CA THR A 169 -11.84 -25.88 -8.31
C THR A 169 -11.00 -26.26 -7.09
N VAL A 170 -11.25 -27.42 -6.48
CA VAL A 170 -10.44 -27.94 -5.36
C VAL A 170 -8.99 -28.10 -5.76
N ALA A 171 -8.71 -28.61 -6.95
CA ALA A 171 -7.34 -28.74 -7.45
C ALA A 171 -6.64 -27.37 -7.66
N ALA A 172 -7.39 -26.33 -8.04
CA ALA A 172 -6.85 -24.98 -8.20
C ALA A 172 -6.47 -24.34 -6.86
N PHE A 173 -7.34 -24.42 -5.86
CA PHE A 173 -7.02 -23.94 -4.50
C PHE A 173 -5.88 -24.74 -3.88
N ALA A 174 -5.89 -26.07 -4.03
CA ALA A 174 -4.82 -26.93 -3.51
C ALA A 174 -3.45 -26.62 -4.15
N ARG A 175 -3.42 -26.28 -5.45
CA ARG A 175 -2.20 -25.80 -6.14
C ARG A 175 -1.67 -24.51 -5.53
N ALA A 176 -2.56 -23.60 -5.14
CA ALA A 176 -2.21 -22.35 -4.48
C ALA A 176 -1.89 -22.51 -2.98
N GLY A 177 -2.03 -23.73 -2.42
CA GLY A 177 -1.74 -24.02 -1.01
C GLY A 177 -2.93 -23.88 -0.05
N PHE A 178 -4.16 -23.86 -0.57
CA PHE A 178 -5.40 -23.69 0.20
C PHE A 178 -6.20 -24.99 0.16
N ASP A 179 -6.63 -25.47 1.32
CA ASP A 179 -7.42 -26.70 1.42
C ASP A 179 -8.93 -26.47 1.17
N VAL A 180 -9.76 -27.50 1.36
CA VAL A 180 -11.20 -27.40 1.09
C VAL A 180 -11.92 -26.43 2.05
N PRO A 181 -11.70 -26.49 3.38
CA PRO A 181 -12.19 -25.45 4.29
C PRO A 181 -11.73 -24.04 3.92
N ASP A 182 -10.45 -23.86 3.58
CA ASP A 182 -9.91 -22.58 3.14
C ASP A 182 -10.62 -22.08 1.87
N MET A 183 -10.84 -22.95 0.88
CA MET A 183 -11.58 -22.64 -0.35
C MET A 183 -13.00 -22.17 -0.04
N ILE A 184 -13.75 -22.90 0.79
CA ILE A 184 -15.12 -22.55 1.18
C ILE A 184 -15.15 -21.17 1.82
N ALA A 185 -14.29 -20.96 2.82
CA ALA A 185 -14.28 -19.74 3.60
C ALA A 185 -13.79 -18.55 2.76
N LEU A 186 -12.73 -18.69 1.97
CA LEU A 186 -12.22 -17.60 1.12
C LEU A 186 -13.26 -17.17 0.08
N THR A 187 -14.00 -18.11 -0.51
CA THR A 187 -15.13 -17.78 -1.41
C THR A 187 -16.23 -17.00 -0.67
N ALA A 188 -16.64 -17.43 0.52
CA ALA A 188 -17.63 -16.68 1.32
C ALA A 188 -17.12 -15.27 1.70
N CYS A 189 -15.86 -15.16 2.13
CA CYS A 189 -15.23 -13.89 2.47
C CYS A 189 -15.17 -12.91 1.29
N GLY A 190 -14.87 -13.40 0.08
CA GLY A 190 -14.90 -12.55 -1.11
C GLY A 190 -16.32 -12.18 -1.52
N HIS A 191 -17.25 -13.14 -1.46
CA HIS A 191 -18.61 -12.97 -1.96
C HIS A 191 -19.57 -12.27 -1.00
N THR A 192 -19.19 -11.90 0.23
CA THR A 192 -20.00 -10.93 1.00
C THR A 192 -19.94 -9.51 0.41
N VAL A 193 -18.94 -9.21 -0.44
CA VAL A 193 -18.82 -7.90 -1.12
C VAL A 193 -18.84 -8.09 -2.63
N GLY A 194 -19.93 -7.68 -3.27
CA GLY A 194 -20.03 -7.56 -4.73
C GLY A 194 -21.22 -8.28 -5.35
N GLY A 195 -21.05 -8.71 -6.60
CA GLY A 195 -22.08 -9.37 -7.38
C GLY A 195 -21.64 -9.68 -8.80
N VAL A 196 -22.59 -10.17 -9.60
CA VAL A 196 -22.40 -10.55 -10.99
C VAL A 196 -23.05 -9.51 -11.92
N HIS A 197 -22.24 -8.85 -12.74
CA HIS A 197 -22.71 -7.93 -13.77
C HIS A 197 -23.37 -8.69 -14.92
N SER A 198 -24.61 -8.33 -15.23
CA SER A 198 -25.40 -8.99 -16.30
C SER A 198 -24.86 -8.75 -17.71
N VAL A 199 -24.11 -7.66 -17.93
CA VAL A 199 -23.44 -7.38 -19.22
C VAL A 199 -22.33 -8.37 -19.53
N ASP A 200 -21.62 -8.82 -18.49
CA ASP A 200 -20.51 -9.77 -18.62
C ASP A 200 -21.02 -11.23 -18.54
N PHE A 201 -22.02 -11.48 -17.69
CA PHE A 201 -22.55 -12.83 -17.42
C PHE A 201 -24.09 -12.90 -17.52
N PRO A 202 -24.68 -12.70 -18.72
CA PRO A 202 -26.13 -12.68 -18.91
C PRO A 202 -26.81 -14.04 -18.64
N ALA A 203 -26.04 -15.14 -18.63
CA ALA A 203 -26.55 -16.47 -18.29
C ALA A 203 -26.61 -16.74 -16.78
N ILE A 204 -26.01 -15.87 -15.95
CA ILE A 204 -25.93 -16.00 -14.50
C ILE A 204 -26.83 -14.96 -13.82
N ALA A 205 -26.64 -13.68 -14.14
CA ALA A 205 -27.44 -12.61 -13.58
C ALA A 205 -28.85 -12.59 -14.22
N PRO A 206 -29.94 -12.60 -13.43
CA PRO A 206 -31.29 -12.52 -13.98
C PRO A 206 -31.61 -11.15 -14.57
N GLY A 207 -32.58 -11.10 -15.48
CA GLY A 207 -33.06 -9.87 -16.09
C GLY A 207 -32.34 -9.50 -17.39
N GLU A 208 -32.66 -8.32 -17.93
CA GLU A 208 -32.04 -7.81 -19.15
C GLU A 208 -30.62 -7.29 -18.85
N PRO A 209 -29.63 -7.58 -19.71
CA PRO A 209 -28.26 -7.07 -19.53
C PRO A 209 -28.19 -5.54 -19.56
N SER A 210 -27.67 -4.94 -18.49
CA SER A 210 -27.32 -3.51 -18.43
C SER A 210 -26.23 -3.24 -17.38
N ASP A 211 -25.54 -2.11 -17.51
CA ASP A 211 -24.46 -1.72 -16.58
C ASP A 211 -24.98 -1.56 -15.14
N GLU A 212 -26.25 -1.18 -14.96
CA GLU A 212 -26.91 -1.08 -13.64
C GLU A 212 -27.35 -2.44 -13.08
N ASN A 213 -27.55 -3.46 -13.93
CA ASN A 213 -28.07 -4.75 -13.49
C ASN A 213 -26.95 -5.65 -12.98
N VAL A 214 -26.74 -5.58 -11.67
CA VAL A 214 -25.80 -6.39 -10.88
C VAL A 214 -26.59 -7.30 -9.94
N ALA A 215 -26.37 -8.61 -10.08
CA ALA A 215 -26.95 -9.61 -9.19
C ALA A 215 -26.01 -9.86 -8.01
N HIS A 216 -26.33 -9.27 -6.86
CA HIS A 216 -25.50 -9.34 -5.65
C HIS A 216 -25.49 -10.73 -5.03
N PHE A 217 -24.40 -11.05 -4.35
CA PHE A 217 -24.22 -12.35 -3.70
C PHE A 217 -24.99 -12.47 -2.37
N ASP A 218 -25.28 -11.36 -1.71
CA ASP A 218 -26.09 -11.29 -0.48
C ASP A 218 -26.95 -10.01 -0.43
N GLY A 219 -27.65 -9.80 0.71
CA GLY A 219 -28.52 -8.66 0.94
C GLY A 219 -27.84 -7.36 1.42
N THR A 220 -26.58 -7.41 1.85
CA THR A 220 -25.86 -6.29 2.51
C THR A 220 -24.65 -5.87 1.68
N THR A 221 -24.92 -5.41 0.45
CA THR A 221 -23.94 -5.11 -0.59
C THR A 221 -22.80 -4.14 -0.25
N THR A 222 -22.85 -3.45 0.89
CA THR A 222 -21.85 -2.47 1.34
C THR A 222 -21.29 -2.76 2.74
N ALA A 223 -21.42 -3.99 3.21
CA ALA A 223 -20.89 -4.45 4.49
C ALA A 223 -20.07 -5.73 4.30
N PHE A 224 -19.02 -5.88 5.10
CA PHE A 224 -18.25 -7.12 5.18
C PHE A 224 -18.77 -7.92 6.37
N ASP A 225 -19.78 -8.77 6.15
CA ASP A 225 -20.52 -9.43 7.22
C ASP A 225 -20.94 -10.88 6.88
N THR A 226 -21.81 -11.47 7.70
CA THR A 226 -22.19 -12.87 7.60
C THR A 226 -23.37 -13.13 6.66
N ASP A 227 -23.92 -12.11 5.99
CA ASP A 227 -25.19 -12.26 5.28
C ASP A 227 -25.09 -13.25 4.11
N VAL A 228 -23.95 -13.33 3.40
CA VAL A 228 -23.71 -14.39 2.39
C VAL A 228 -23.88 -15.81 2.95
N VAL A 229 -23.57 -16.01 4.24
CA VAL A 229 -23.70 -17.29 4.94
C VAL A 229 -25.15 -17.52 5.36
N GLU A 230 -25.80 -16.49 5.93
CA GLU A 230 -27.20 -16.55 6.36
C GLU A 230 -28.16 -16.75 5.17
N ASP A 231 -27.89 -16.08 4.05
CA ASP A 231 -28.61 -16.20 2.79
C ASP A 231 -28.47 -17.60 2.20
N TYR A 232 -27.29 -18.19 2.29
CA TYR A 232 -27.05 -19.57 1.87
C TYR A 232 -27.90 -20.57 2.69
N PHE A 233 -27.91 -20.47 4.03
CA PHE A 233 -28.68 -21.39 4.87
C PHE A 233 -30.20 -21.16 4.82
N SER A 234 -30.63 -19.91 4.62
CA SER A 234 -32.05 -19.58 4.48
C SER A 234 -32.60 -19.86 3.08
N ALA A 235 -31.72 -20.12 2.11
CA ALA A 235 -32.06 -20.32 0.70
C ALA A 235 -32.91 -19.19 0.13
N ASN A 236 -32.58 -17.95 0.46
CA ASN A 236 -33.39 -16.77 0.11
C ASN A 236 -33.36 -16.41 -1.39
N GLY A 237 -32.39 -16.97 -2.14
CA GLY A 237 -32.24 -16.77 -3.57
C GLY A 237 -31.43 -15.56 -4.01
N SER A 238 -30.78 -14.82 -3.09
CA SER A 238 -29.95 -13.65 -3.42
C SER A 238 -28.77 -14.05 -4.31
N ASN A 239 -27.95 -15.01 -3.85
CA ASN A 239 -26.72 -15.40 -4.54
C ASN A 239 -27.01 -16.11 -5.88
N PRO A 240 -26.70 -15.50 -7.04
CA PRO A 240 -26.96 -16.11 -8.34
C PRO A 240 -26.06 -17.32 -8.63
N LEU A 241 -24.91 -17.44 -7.94
CA LEU A 241 -24.00 -18.58 -8.02
C LEU A 241 -24.37 -19.71 -7.04
N ALA A 242 -25.32 -19.52 -6.14
CA ALA A 242 -25.86 -20.58 -5.30
C ALA A 242 -27.24 -21.06 -5.79
N PHE A 243 -28.10 -20.12 -6.17
CA PHE A 243 -29.51 -20.37 -6.43
C PHE A 243 -29.94 -20.09 -7.88
N GLY A 244 -28.99 -19.84 -8.77
CA GLY A 244 -29.24 -19.61 -10.20
C GLY A 244 -29.99 -20.76 -10.87
N ALA A 245 -30.74 -20.44 -11.93
CA ALA A 245 -31.52 -21.42 -12.68
C ALA A 245 -30.65 -22.44 -13.45
N ASN A 246 -29.42 -22.06 -13.81
CA ASN A 246 -28.46 -22.93 -14.46
C ASN A 246 -27.51 -23.55 -13.44
N ALA A 247 -27.80 -24.80 -13.03
CA ALA A 247 -26.99 -25.52 -12.06
C ALA A 247 -25.49 -25.65 -12.43
N THR A 248 -25.15 -25.55 -13.72
CA THR A 248 -23.75 -25.58 -14.18
C THR A 248 -22.97 -24.37 -13.67
N THR A 249 -23.58 -23.19 -13.63
CA THR A 249 -22.95 -21.94 -13.18
C THR A 249 -23.10 -21.69 -11.68
N ASN A 250 -23.76 -22.59 -10.95
CA ASN A 250 -23.93 -22.45 -9.50
C ASN A 250 -22.67 -22.90 -8.73
N SER A 251 -21.55 -22.20 -8.93
CA SER A 251 -20.26 -22.51 -8.29
C SER A 251 -20.33 -22.45 -6.77
N ASP A 252 -20.96 -21.43 -6.21
CA ASP A 252 -21.03 -21.22 -4.77
C ASP A 252 -21.81 -22.35 -4.09
N ALA A 253 -22.89 -22.83 -4.71
CA ALA A 253 -23.61 -24.00 -4.19
C ALA A 253 -22.72 -25.24 -4.10
N ARG A 254 -21.81 -25.45 -5.07
CA ARG A 254 -20.87 -26.57 -5.08
C ARG A 254 -19.74 -26.37 -4.08
N VAL A 255 -19.16 -25.17 -4.04
CA VAL A 255 -18.07 -24.82 -3.14
C VAL A 255 -18.54 -24.89 -1.70
N PHE A 256 -19.62 -24.18 -1.32
CA PHE A 256 -20.13 -24.13 0.05
C PHE A 256 -20.52 -25.49 0.64
N ALA A 257 -20.86 -26.46 -0.22
CA ALA A 257 -21.18 -27.83 0.16
C ALA A 257 -20.00 -28.82 0.05
N ALA A 258 -18.80 -28.35 -0.31
CA ALA A 258 -17.67 -29.22 -0.68
C ALA A 258 -17.15 -30.10 0.47
N ASP A 259 -17.34 -29.69 1.73
CA ASP A 259 -16.98 -30.50 2.90
C ASP A 259 -18.03 -31.60 3.22
N GLY A 260 -19.11 -31.68 2.44
CA GLY A 260 -20.19 -32.68 2.54
C GLY A 260 -21.06 -32.57 3.78
N THR A 261 -20.77 -31.64 4.70
CA THR A 261 -21.45 -31.49 6.00
C THR A 261 -21.94 -30.07 6.26
N ASN A 262 -21.56 -29.11 5.40
CA ASN A 262 -21.71 -27.66 5.57
C ASN A 262 -21.08 -27.14 6.87
N ALA A 263 -20.12 -27.87 7.45
CA ALA A 263 -19.53 -27.53 8.73
C ALA A 263 -18.75 -26.21 8.67
N THR A 264 -18.06 -25.96 7.56
CA THR A 264 -17.28 -24.73 7.35
C THR A 264 -18.20 -23.52 7.26
N MET A 265 -19.22 -23.55 6.41
CA MET A 265 -20.23 -22.48 6.34
C MET A 265 -20.98 -22.30 7.65
N ALA A 266 -21.30 -23.38 8.37
CA ALA A 266 -21.99 -23.27 9.66
C ALA A 266 -21.15 -22.56 10.72
N ALA A 267 -19.83 -22.74 10.71
CA ALA A 267 -18.91 -22.02 11.60
C ALA A 267 -18.85 -20.52 11.30
N LEU A 268 -18.97 -20.14 10.02
CA LEU A 268 -18.95 -18.75 9.56
C LEU A 268 -20.22 -17.94 9.90
N ARG A 269 -21.25 -18.56 10.48
CA ARG A 269 -22.44 -17.84 10.98
C ARG A 269 -22.15 -16.98 12.22
N ASP A 270 -21.07 -17.28 12.93
CA ASP A 270 -20.61 -16.44 14.05
C ASP A 270 -19.83 -15.24 13.49
N PRO A 271 -20.25 -13.97 13.74
CA PRO A 271 -19.61 -12.80 13.14
C PRO A 271 -18.13 -12.64 13.50
N ASP A 272 -17.73 -12.99 14.72
CA ASP A 272 -16.32 -12.91 15.12
C ASP A 272 -15.47 -13.97 14.41
N THR A 273 -16.00 -15.18 14.28
CA THR A 273 -15.38 -16.27 13.53
C THR A 273 -15.26 -15.92 12.05
N PHE A 274 -16.31 -15.37 11.43
CA PHE A 274 -16.28 -14.89 10.06
C PHE A 274 -15.17 -13.86 9.86
N GLN A 275 -15.19 -12.79 10.66
CA GLN A 275 -14.21 -11.71 10.56
C GLN A 275 -12.77 -12.18 10.76
N ASN A 276 -12.52 -13.04 11.75
CA ASN A 276 -11.18 -13.58 12.02
C ASN A 276 -10.71 -14.53 10.91
N THR A 277 -11.60 -15.40 10.43
CA THR A 277 -11.27 -16.36 9.36
C THR A 277 -10.97 -15.63 8.05
N CYS A 278 -11.77 -14.62 7.71
CA CYS A 278 -11.55 -13.83 6.51
C CYS A 278 -10.26 -13.01 6.58
N ALA A 279 -9.94 -12.41 7.73
CA ALA A 279 -8.69 -11.68 7.89
C ALA A 279 -7.47 -12.61 7.72
N ASP A 280 -7.48 -13.81 8.34
CA ASP A 280 -6.40 -14.81 8.20
C ASP A 280 -6.24 -15.30 6.75
N LEU A 281 -7.34 -15.66 6.10
CA LEU A 281 -7.31 -16.18 4.73
C LEU A 281 -6.89 -15.11 3.73
N PHE A 282 -7.35 -13.87 3.89
CA PHE A 282 -6.91 -12.76 3.05
C PHE A 282 -5.45 -12.39 3.28
N GLU A 283 -4.94 -12.44 4.52
CA GLU A 283 -3.51 -12.30 4.81
C GLU A 283 -2.70 -13.38 4.07
N ARG A 284 -3.07 -14.66 4.25
CA ARG A 284 -2.41 -15.79 3.55
C ARG A 284 -2.47 -15.63 2.03
N MET A 285 -3.59 -15.15 1.49
CA MET A 285 -3.78 -14.94 0.06
C MET A 285 -2.82 -13.88 -0.47
N ILE A 286 -2.78 -12.68 0.14
CA ILE A 286 -1.92 -11.60 -0.35
C ILE A 286 -0.44 -11.87 -0.08
N ASP A 287 -0.11 -12.68 0.93
CA ASP A 287 1.26 -13.06 1.26
C ASP A 287 1.78 -14.27 0.46
N THR A 288 0.94 -14.88 -0.37
CA THR A 288 1.37 -15.93 -1.29
C THR A 288 2.08 -15.30 -2.49
N VAL A 289 3.39 -15.49 -2.59
CA VAL A 289 4.27 -14.89 -3.60
C VAL A 289 5.21 -15.94 -4.22
N PRO A 290 5.86 -15.65 -5.36
CA PRO A 290 6.86 -16.55 -5.93
C PRO A 290 8.01 -16.86 -4.95
N ALA A 291 8.59 -18.06 -5.02
CA ALA A 291 9.56 -18.55 -4.03
C ALA A 291 10.85 -17.72 -3.89
N GLY A 292 11.18 -16.88 -4.89
CA GLY A 292 12.32 -15.97 -4.86
C GLY A 292 12.04 -14.60 -4.23
N VAL A 293 10.78 -14.32 -3.88
CA VAL A 293 10.35 -13.06 -3.27
C VAL A 293 10.34 -13.21 -1.76
N SER A 294 10.87 -12.22 -1.04
CA SER A 294 10.83 -12.16 0.42
C SER A 294 10.04 -10.93 0.84
N LEU A 295 8.95 -11.16 1.56
CA LEU A 295 8.13 -10.10 2.11
C LEU A 295 8.77 -9.53 3.39
N SER A 296 8.52 -8.25 3.65
CA SER A 296 8.89 -7.61 4.91
C SER A 296 8.14 -8.21 6.10
N GLU A 297 8.50 -7.80 7.32
CA GLU A 297 7.54 -7.87 8.43
C GLU A 297 6.30 -7.01 8.14
N PRO A 298 5.13 -7.28 8.78
CA PRO A 298 3.95 -6.48 8.55
C PRO A 298 4.23 -5.00 8.87
N ILE A 299 3.84 -4.13 7.96
CA ILE A 299 4.02 -2.69 8.08
C ILE A 299 3.29 -2.22 9.33
N GLN A 300 4.06 -1.65 10.26
CA GLN A 300 3.52 -1.02 11.45
C GLN A 300 3.27 0.46 11.18
N LEU A 301 2.19 0.98 11.75
CA LEU A 301 1.92 2.42 11.70
C LEU A 301 2.95 3.15 12.55
N ILE A 302 3.65 4.11 11.93
CA ILE A 302 4.80 4.76 12.55
C ILE A 302 4.34 5.86 13.51
N ASP A 303 4.81 5.80 14.76
CA ASP A 303 4.45 6.73 15.84
C ASP A 303 5.00 8.13 15.63
N VAL A 304 6.26 8.26 15.20
CA VAL A 304 6.90 9.55 14.88
C VAL A 304 7.60 9.43 13.54
N LYS A 305 7.11 10.17 12.54
CA LYS A 305 7.64 10.12 11.17
C LYS A 305 7.97 11.51 10.63
N PRO A 306 9.25 11.79 10.33
CA PRO A 306 9.65 13.04 9.69
C PRO A 306 9.40 13.06 8.18
N TYR A 307 9.13 14.26 7.67
CA TYR A 307 9.06 14.57 6.25
C TYR A 307 9.89 15.82 5.99
N ILE A 308 10.94 15.70 5.19
CA ILE A 308 11.74 16.85 4.76
C ILE A 308 11.20 17.33 3.42
N ASN A 309 10.48 18.46 3.43
CA ASN A 309 9.85 19.00 2.23
C ASN A 309 10.79 19.89 1.43
N ARG A 310 11.73 20.56 2.11
CA ARG A 310 12.75 21.39 1.49
C ARG A 310 14.04 21.35 2.30
N PHE A 311 15.12 20.95 1.64
CA PHE A 311 16.47 21.05 2.19
C PHE A 311 17.45 21.43 1.09
N GLU A 312 17.68 22.74 0.93
CA GLU A 312 18.48 23.27 -0.18
C GLU A 312 19.25 24.54 0.22
N PRO A 313 20.36 24.87 -0.48
CA PRO A 313 21.04 26.15 -0.33
C PRO A 313 20.16 27.31 -0.78
N VAL A 314 20.13 28.39 0.02
CA VAL A 314 19.40 29.63 -0.27
C VAL A 314 20.27 30.86 0.01
N SER A 315 19.95 31.97 -0.64
CA SER A 315 20.55 33.27 -0.30
C SER A 315 19.93 33.83 0.98
N ALA A 316 20.78 34.24 1.92
CA ALA A 316 20.38 34.85 3.19
C ALA A 316 20.97 36.26 3.32
N ALA A 317 20.46 37.05 4.28
CA ALA A 317 20.90 38.43 4.50
C ALA A 317 22.41 38.58 4.79
N ASN A 318 23.05 37.54 5.35
CA ASN A 318 24.45 37.53 5.75
C ASN A 318 25.33 36.57 4.90
N GLY A 319 24.85 36.14 3.73
CA GLY A 319 25.56 35.18 2.87
C GLY A 319 24.63 34.07 2.41
N SER A 320 24.97 32.83 2.75
CA SER A 320 24.22 31.65 2.33
C SER A 320 23.73 30.86 3.54
N ALA A 321 22.54 30.29 3.42
CA ALA A 321 21.93 29.43 4.43
C ALA A 321 21.40 28.14 3.80
N LEU A 322 21.08 27.15 4.63
CA LEU A 322 20.32 25.97 4.22
C LEU A 322 18.87 26.18 4.65
N ALA A 323 17.95 26.29 3.69
CA ALA A 323 16.53 26.23 4.02
C ALA A 323 16.24 24.82 4.54
N PHE A 324 15.61 24.71 5.71
CA PHE A 324 15.21 23.43 6.31
C PHE A 324 13.74 23.52 6.68
N GLU A 325 12.90 22.90 5.85
CA GLU A 325 11.44 22.94 5.98
C GLU A 325 10.86 21.54 5.88
N GLY A 326 9.85 21.28 6.68
CA GLY A 326 9.26 19.95 6.73
C GLY A 326 8.16 19.82 7.75
N ARG A 327 7.81 18.57 8.01
CA ARG A 327 6.76 18.19 8.96
C ARG A 327 7.16 16.98 9.78
N ILE A 328 6.62 16.88 10.98
CA ILE A 328 6.64 15.68 11.80
C ILE A 328 5.20 15.21 11.96
N ARG A 329 4.94 13.96 11.57
CA ARG A 329 3.70 13.25 11.85
C ARG A 329 3.86 12.50 13.16
N VAL A 330 2.93 12.71 14.09
CA VAL A 330 2.88 12.02 15.39
C VAL A 330 1.58 11.27 15.50
N ARG A 331 1.62 9.96 15.79
CA ARG A 331 0.43 9.17 16.07
C ARG A 331 -0.11 9.55 17.46
N THR A 332 -1.35 10.03 17.49
CA THR A 332 -2.03 10.49 18.70
C THR A 332 -3.28 9.67 19.01
N THR A 333 -3.44 8.48 18.43
CA THR A 333 -4.57 7.57 18.69
C THR A 333 -4.85 7.45 20.19
N GLY A 334 -6.06 7.83 20.62
CA GLY A 334 -6.47 7.76 22.02
C GLY A 334 -5.82 8.81 22.94
N LYS A 335 -5.13 9.81 22.39
CA LYS A 335 -4.47 10.90 23.12
C LYS A 335 -4.93 12.26 22.57
N ASP A 336 -4.98 13.29 23.42
CA ASP A 336 -5.26 14.65 22.94
C ASP A 336 -4.04 15.20 22.20
N ALA A 337 -4.19 15.43 20.90
CA ALA A 337 -3.15 16.04 20.06
C ALA A 337 -2.79 17.48 20.45
N GLN A 338 -3.59 18.18 21.26
CA GLN A 338 -3.24 19.49 21.82
C GLN A 338 -2.28 19.38 23.01
N SER A 339 -2.19 18.19 23.63
CA SER A 339 -1.43 17.99 24.86
C SER A 339 0.07 17.78 24.68
N VAL A 340 0.56 17.91 23.43
CA VAL A 340 1.96 17.70 23.08
C VAL A 340 2.49 18.86 22.21
N SER A 341 3.74 19.23 22.46
CA SER A 341 4.51 20.14 21.60
C SER A 341 5.71 19.41 21.02
N VAL A 342 6.11 19.78 19.81
CA VAL A 342 7.19 19.12 19.07
C VAL A 342 8.25 20.14 18.68
N ALA A 343 9.50 19.73 18.78
CA ALA A 343 10.65 20.46 18.28
C ALA A 343 11.71 19.47 17.77
N LEU A 344 12.71 19.97 17.04
CA LEU A 344 13.84 19.20 16.55
C LEU A 344 15.11 19.70 17.22
N ASP A 345 15.95 18.78 17.68
CA ASP A 345 17.31 19.06 18.08
C ASP A 345 18.25 18.73 16.91
N VAL A 346 18.48 19.72 16.04
CA VAL A 346 19.29 19.57 14.82
C VAL A 346 20.77 19.65 15.17
N ARG A 347 21.53 18.62 14.83
CA ARG A 347 22.98 18.56 15.03
C ARG A 347 23.72 18.97 13.77
N ASP A 348 24.67 19.87 13.96
CA ASP A 348 25.66 20.20 12.95
C ASP A 348 26.89 19.29 13.05
N ARG A 349 27.70 19.25 11.98
CA ARG A 349 28.90 18.40 11.92
C ARG A 349 30.02 18.85 12.86
N ALA A 350 29.88 20.03 13.47
CA ALA A 350 30.79 20.51 14.51
C ALA A 350 30.35 20.08 15.93
N GLY A 351 29.24 19.33 16.03
CA GLY A 351 28.69 18.81 17.28
C GLY A 351 27.83 19.81 18.05
N LYS A 352 27.45 20.94 17.45
CA LYS A 352 26.52 21.89 18.06
C LYS A 352 25.09 21.51 17.69
N THR A 353 24.22 21.56 18.69
CA THR A 353 22.78 21.32 18.54
C THR A 353 22.02 22.64 18.50
N THR A 354 21.11 22.77 17.55
CA THR A 354 20.17 23.91 17.43
C THR A 354 18.75 23.40 17.55
N ARG A 355 18.00 23.95 18.50
CA ARG A 355 16.58 23.64 18.71
C ARG A 355 15.72 24.37 17.69
N VAL A 356 14.99 23.64 16.85
CA VAL A 356 14.03 24.15 15.86
C VAL A 356 12.62 23.81 16.33
N GLN A 357 11.78 24.82 16.54
CA GLN A 357 10.40 24.59 16.97
C GLN A 357 9.56 24.09 15.79
N ALA A 358 8.70 23.11 16.03
CA ALA A 358 7.73 22.60 15.06
C ALA A 358 6.31 22.86 15.58
N PRO A 359 5.73 24.04 15.37
CA PRO A 359 4.34 24.32 15.77
C PRO A 359 3.35 23.37 15.10
N ARG A 360 2.25 23.09 15.80
CA ARG A 360 1.14 22.27 15.30
C ARG A 360 0.49 22.92 14.08
N ALA A 361 0.24 22.12 13.05
CA ALA A 361 -0.51 22.53 11.88
C ALA A 361 -1.95 22.93 12.27
N VAL A 362 -2.48 23.97 11.63
CA VAL A 362 -3.83 24.50 11.93
C VAL A 362 -4.87 24.11 10.88
N LEU A 363 -4.46 23.85 9.63
CA LEU A 363 -5.37 23.50 8.55
C LEU A 363 -6.04 22.16 8.84
N ARG A 364 -7.38 22.10 8.75
CA ARG A 364 -8.19 20.93 9.14
C ARG A 364 -7.87 20.41 10.54
N GLY A 365 -7.51 21.32 11.45
CA GLY A 365 -7.12 21.00 12.82
C GLY A 365 -5.77 20.31 12.94
N GLY A 366 -4.98 20.18 11.86
CA GLY A 366 -3.68 19.52 11.87
C GLY A 366 -3.76 18.02 12.10
N LEU A 367 -4.88 17.39 11.75
CA LEU A 367 -5.16 15.98 12.02
C LEU A 367 -5.41 15.19 10.73
N SER A 368 -4.84 13.99 10.65
CA SER A 368 -5.17 12.96 9.66
C SER A 368 -5.70 11.70 10.35
N TYR A 369 -6.46 10.88 9.62
CA TYR A 369 -7.16 9.73 10.19
C TYR A 369 -6.93 8.45 9.38
N GLY A 370 -6.78 7.33 10.09
CA GLY A 370 -6.67 5.98 9.54
C GLY A 370 -8.02 5.24 9.45
N PHE A 371 -7.98 3.98 9.03
CA PHE A 371 -9.16 3.13 8.85
C PHE A 371 -9.80 2.67 10.17
N PHE A 372 -8.98 2.40 11.19
CA PHE A 372 -9.40 1.74 12.42
C PHE A 372 -9.36 2.69 13.61
N GLY A 373 -9.67 3.97 13.36
CA GLY A 373 -9.70 5.01 14.38
C GLY A 373 -8.32 5.58 14.72
N GLU A 374 -7.31 5.38 13.87
CA GLU A 374 -6.03 6.04 14.07
C GLU A 374 -6.13 7.54 13.83
N GLU A 375 -5.38 8.30 14.65
CA GLU A 375 -5.29 9.75 14.55
C GLU A 375 -3.83 10.15 14.50
N PHE A 376 -3.50 11.08 13.61
CA PHE A 376 -2.16 11.60 13.40
C PHE A 376 -2.16 13.12 13.48
N ALA A 377 -1.37 13.68 14.38
CA ALA A 377 -1.13 15.10 14.51
C ALA A 377 0.09 15.54 13.70
N TRP A 378 0.00 16.73 13.09
CA TRP A 378 1.05 17.28 12.25
C TRP A 378 1.69 18.52 12.87
N PHE A 379 3.01 18.57 12.83
CA PHE A 379 3.82 19.67 13.33
C PHE A 379 4.75 20.13 12.22
N GLU A 380 4.72 21.42 11.86
CA GLU A 380 5.45 21.96 10.72
C GLU A 380 6.63 22.80 11.22
N PHE A 381 7.77 22.70 10.56
CA PHE A 381 8.94 23.53 10.84
C PHE A 381 9.44 24.19 9.56
N SER A 382 9.99 25.40 9.72
CA SER A 382 10.64 26.15 8.66
C SER A 382 11.70 27.03 9.30
N THR A 383 12.95 26.85 8.90
CA THR A 383 14.09 27.60 9.44
C THR A 383 15.23 27.68 8.43
N GLU A 384 16.21 28.52 8.73
CA GLU A 384 17.47 28.62 8.00
C GLU A 384 18.61 28.15 8.90
N LEU A 385 19.36 27.15 8.43
CA LEU A 385 20.51 26.57 9.13
C LEU A 385 21.83 27.12 8.56
N ASP A 386 22.86 27.12 9.40
CA ASP A 386 24.20 27.54 8.99
C ASP A 386 24.81 26.53 8.00
N VAL A 387 25.23 27.02 6.84
CA VAL A 387 25.86 26.23 5.78
C VAL A 387 27.26 25.77 6.20
N ALA A 388 28.00 26.57 6.96
CA ALA A 388 29.43 26.34 7.19
C ALA A 388 29.73 25.02 7.92
N PRO A 389 29.08 24.68 9.05
CA PRO A 389 29.21 23.34 9.62
C PRO A 389 28.33 22.32 8.87
N GLY A 390 27.24 22.78 8.24
CA GLY A 390 26.13 21.98 7.71
C GLY A 390 25.55 20.98 8.70
N VAL A 391 24.85 19.96 8.22
CA VAL A 391 23.87 19.21 9.03
C VAL A 391 24.19 17.72 9.01
N GLU A 392 24.24 17.11 10.18
CA GLU A 392 24.44 15.66 10.34
C GLU A 392 23.11 14.93 10.48
N GLY A 393 22.17 15.50 11.23
CA GLY A 393 20.89 14.88 11.54
C GLY A 393 20.13 15.65 12.61
N PHE A 394 19.06 15.07 13.12
CA PHE A 394 18.26 15.64 14.19
C PHE A 394 17.64 14.57 15.07
N ASP A 395 17.24 14.94 16.28
CA ASP A 395 16.28 14.16 17.09
C ASP A 395 14.94 14.89 17.12
N VAL A 396 13.84 14.14 17.27
CA VAL A 396 12.53 14.72 17.52
C VAL A 396 12.30 14.78 19.02
N VAL A 397 12.02 15.97 19.54
CA VAL A 397 11.74 16.22 20.95
C VAL A 397 10.27 16.49 21.12
N MET A 398 9.58 15.60 21.84
CA MET A 398 8.19 15.75 22.20
C MET A 398 8.07 16.12 23.67
N THR A 399 7.31 17.17 23.98
CA THR A 399 7.06 17.61 25.34
C THR A 399 5.56 17.57 25.63
N ALA A 400 5.17 16.75 26.60
CA ALA A 400 3.80 16.64 27.08
C ALA A 400 3.40 17.83 27.95
N GLU A 401 2.11 18.08 28.12
CA GLU A 401 1.55 19.15 28.97
C GLU A 401 2.08 19.17 30.41
N ASN A 402 2.35 18.00 30.98
CA ASN A 402 2.90 17.87 32.33
C ASN A 402 4.41 18.20 32.41
N GLY A 403 5.04 18.59 31.30
CA GLY A 403 6.45 18.89 31.17
C GLY A 403 7.36 17.69 30.94
N THR A 404 6.81 16.48 30.79
CA THR A 404 7.60 15.28 30.45
C THR A 404 8.15 15.43 29.05
N VAL A 405 9.45 15.22 28.90
CA VAL A 405 10.16 15.28 27.62
C VAL A 405 10.55 13.88 27.18
N GLU A 406 10.19 13.54 25.95
CA GLU A 406 10.60 12.33 25.26
C GLU A 406 11.42 12.73 24.03
N VAL A 407 12.53 12.04 23.80
CA VAL A 407 13.42 12.28 22.67
C VAL A 407 13.43 11.02 21.82
N PHE A 408 13.05 11.17 20.56
CA PHE A 408 13.09 10.12 19.56
C PHE A 408 14.38 10.28 18.75
N ASP A 409 15.26 9.28 18.83
CA ASP A 409 16.59 9.25 18.23
C ASP A 409 16.67 8.22 17.09
N ASN A 410 15.54 8.01 16.41
CA ASN A 410 15.40 7.10 15.27
C ASN A 410 15.75 5.64 15.63
N ALA A 411 15.10 5.11 16.66
CA ALA A 411 15.32 3.75 17.16
C ALA A 411 16.78 3.46 17.58
N GLY A 412 17.41 4.42 18.25
CA GLY A 412 18.78 4.26 18.77
C GLY A 412 19.88 4.29 17.71
N THR A 413 19.59 4.73 16.47
CA THR A 413 20.63 4.89 15.44
C THR A 413 21.51 6.11 15.64
N GLY A 414 21.26 6.92 16.68
CA GLY A 414 21.93 8.21 16.91
C GLY A 414 21.24 9.39 16.23
N GLY A 415 19.94 9.25 15.94
CA GLY A 415 19.06 10.26 15.35
C GLY A 415 18.68 10.04 13.89
N TYR A 416 17.82 10.93 13.41
CA TYR A 416 17.34 10.98 12.04
C TYR A 416 18.41 11.60 11.14
N PRO A 417 19.01 10.84 10.20
CA PRO A 417 20.15 11.31 9.43
C PRO A 417 19.77 12.33 8.36
N ILE A 418 20.62 13.33 8.12
CA ILE A 418 20.47 14.26 7.01
C ILE A 418 21.66 14.14 6.07
N GLU A 419 21.40 13.91 4.79
CA GLU A 419 22.41 13.96 3.75
C GLU A 419 22.53 15.40 3.23
N ASP A 420 23.63 16.09 3.58
CA ASP A 420 23.88 17.49 3.18
C ASP A 420 25.02 17.67 2.17
N GLY A 421 25.56 16.56 1.64
CA GLY A 421 26.63 16.59 0.64
C GLY A 421 26.16 16.77 -0.80
N LEU A 422 24.95 16.29 -1.12
CA LEU A 422 24.33 16.42 -2.43
C LEU A 422 22.86 16.76 -2.24
N LEU A 423 22.48 18.00 -2.55
CA LEU A 423 21.16 18.54 -2.25
C LEU A 423 20.37 18.77 -3.53
N TYR A 424 19.13 18.30 -3.58
CA TYR A 424 18.20 18.67 -4.64
C TYR A 424 17.79 20.14 -4.48
N VAL A 425 18.06 20.97 -5.49
CA VAL A 425 17.71 22.39 -5.49
C VAL A 425 16.40 22.56 -6.23
N GLN A 426 15.29 22.42 -5.49
CA GLN A 426 13.94 22.53 -6.01
C GLN A 426 13.69 23.92 -6.62
N GLY A 427 14.18 24.99 -6.00
CA GLY A 427 13.96 26.36 -6.46
C GLY A 427 14.56 26.68 -7.83
N GLU A 428 15.50 25.86 -8.31
CA GLU A 428 16.18 26.03 -9.60
C GLU A 428 15.95 24.85 -10.56
N SER A 429 15.24 23.81 -10.12
CA SER A 429 14.81 22.69 -10.96
C SER A 429 13.46 22.99 -11.60
N CYS A 430 13.21 22.47 -12.80
CA CYS A 430 11.96 22.75 -13.52
C CYS A 430 11.55 21.65 -14.50
N LEU A 431 10.25 21.58 -14.77
CA LEU A 431 9.66 20.83 -15.86
C LEU A 431 9.21 21.84 -16.93
N ASP A 432 9.82 21.80 -18.11
CA ASP A 432 9.32 22.50 -19.29
C ASP A 432 8.20 21.67 -19.91
N THR A 433 6.97 22.14 -19.76
CA THR A 433 5.76 21.49 -20.28
C THR A 433 5.59 21.66 -21.79
N THR A 434 6.53 22.31 -22.47
CA THR A 434 6.57 22.38 -23.93
C THR A 434 6.94 21.02 -24.50
N VAL A 435 5.96 20.32 -25.08
CA VAL A 435 6.17 19.01 -25.69
C VAL A 435 6.97 19.14 -26.99
N LYS A 436 8.12 18.46 -27.07
CA LYS A 436 8.95 18.33 -28.27
C LYS A 436 9.15 16.85 -28.57
N ASP A 437 8.77 16.42 -29.77
CA ASP A 437 8.81 15.01 -30.21
C ASP A 437 8.14 14.02 -29.23
N GLY A 438 7.08 14.47 -28.57
CA GLY A 438 6.35 13.67 -27.57
C GLY A 438 6.91 13.71 -26.15
N ASN A 439 8.04 14.39 -25.93
CA ASN A 439 8.72 14.47 -24.63
C ASN A 439 8.59 15.89 -24.03
N MET A 440 8.59 15.96 -22.70
CA MET A 440 8.78 17.19 -21.93
C MET A 440 10.18 17.20 -21.36
N THR A 441 10.80 18.38 -21.24
CA THR A 441 12.16 18.48 -20.70
C THR A 441 12.13 18.69 -19.21
N VAL A 442 12.86 17.86 -18.46
CA VAL A 442 13.07 18.04 -17.03
C VAL A 442 14.48 18.53 -16.81
N THR A 443 14.66 19.61 -16.05
CA THR A 443 15.96 20.07 -15.59
C THR A 443 16.05 19.90 -14.08
N VAL A 444 17.04 19.13 -13.63
CA VAL A 444 17.33 18.90 -12.23
C VAL A 444 18.64 19.60 -11.89
N ARG A 445 18.60 20.46 -10.88
CA ARG A 445 19.77 21.09 -10.28
C ARG A 445 20.03 20.52 -8.90
N ALA A 446 21.31 20.33 -8.61
CA ALA A 446 21.78 19.89 -7.31
C ALA A 446 22.91 20.79 -6.80
N GLY A 447 22.93 21.04 -5.50
CA GLY A 447 24.05 21.64 -4.80
C GLY A 447 24.99 20.55 -4.34
N VAL A 448 26.25 20.60 -4.76
CA VAL A 448 27.32 19.68 -4.34
C VAL A 448 28.18 20.41 -3.33
N ARG A 449 28.25 19.88 -2.11
CA ARG A 449 29.01 20.53 -1.04
C ARG A 449 30.51 20.39 -1.29
N GLU A 450 31.23 21.52 -1.37
CA GLU A 450 32.62 21.56 -1.83
C GLU A 450 33.59 20.75 -0.95
N ASP A 451 33.43 20.78 0.38
CA ASP A 451 34.30 20.07 1.32
C ASP A 451 34.05 18.55 1.35
N LEU A 452 32.97 18.09 0.73
CA LEU A 452 32.62 16.67 0.59
C LEU A 452 32.72 16.18 -0.85
N ASP A 453 33.01 17.08 -1.77
CA ASP A 453 33.17 16.76 -3.17
C ASP A 453 34.43 15.91 -3.37
N LYS A 454 34.23 14.65 -3.76
CA LYS A 454 35.32 13.73 -3.98
C LYS A 454 35.84 13.89 -5.41
N VAL A 455 37.14 14.12 -5.53
CA VAL A 455 37.80 14.27 -6.83
C VAL A 455 37.52 13.05 -7.72
N GLY A 456 36.87 13.29 -8.87
CA GLY A 456 36.53 12.28 -9.85
C GLY A 456 35.15 11.63 -9.69
N GLU A 457 34.41 11.94 -8.62
CA GLU A 457 33.00 11.56 -8.50
C GLU A 457 32.11 12.60 -9.22
N VAL A 458 31.07 12.11 -9.89
CA VAL A 458 30.09 12.93 -10.60
C VAL A 458 28.72 12.61 -10.03
N PRO A 459 27.95 13.61 -9.55
CA PRO A 459 26.58 13.39 -9.11
C PRO A 459 25.76 12.76 -10.24
N VAL A 460 24.87 11.83 -9.89
CA VAL A 460 24.00 11.14 -10.84
C VAL A 460 22.56 11.32 -10.40
N VAL A 461 21.72 11.78 -11.31
CA VAL A 461 20.27 11.78 -11.10
C VAL A 461 19.72 10.47 -11.64
N LYS A 462 19.00 9.73 -10.79
CA LYS A 462 18.22 8.55 -11.19
C LYS A 462 16.77 8.97 -11.34
N LEU A 463 16.33 9.20 -12.57
CA LEU A 463 14.96 9.59 -12.87
C LEU A 463 14.15 8.36 -13.26
N ALA A 464 13.13 8.05 -12.46
CA ALA A 464 12.11 7.07 -12.83
C ALA A 464 11.04 7.75 -13.69
N HIS A 465 10.69 7.15 -14.82
CA HIS A 465 9.61 7.60 -15.68
C HIS A 465 8.76 6.44 -16.17
N ASN A 466 7.50 6.74 -16.47
CA ASN A 466 6.54 5.76 -16.96
C ASN A 466 6.77 5.49 -18.44
N VAL A 467 6.91 4.21 -18.79
CA VAL A 467 6.92 3.76 -20.18
C VAL A 467 5.66 2.95 -20.44
N GLN A 468 4.81 3.47 -21.32
CA GLN A 468 3.56 2.79 -21.67
C GLN A 468 3.87 1.41 -22.28
N GLN A 469 3.13 0.41 -21.82
CA GLN A 469 3.18 -0.95 -22.32
C GLN A 469 1.99 -1.17 -23.27
N GLN A 470 2.21 -1.84 -24.40
CA GLN A 470 1.13 -2.12 -25.34
C GLN A 470 0.15 -3.12 -24.72
N GLY A 471 -1.12 -2.74 -24.62
CA GLY A 471 -2.19 -3.64 -24.14
C GLY A 471 -2.23 -3.85 -22.63
N VAL A 472 -1.47 -3.08 -21.85
CA VAL A 472 -1.40 -3.16 -20.38
C VAL A 472 -1.74 -1.79 -19.80
N MET A 473 -2.64 -1.77 -18.81
CA MET A 473 -3.11 -0.51 -18.20
C MET A 473 -2.02 0.21 -17.40
N LEU A 474 -1.20 -0.54 -16.67
CA LEU A 474 -0.09 0.02 -15.90
C LEU A 474 1.16 0.22 -16.76
N PRO A 475 1.84 1.38 -16.64
CA PRO A 475 3.14 1.57 -17.26
C PRO A 475 4.20 0.73 -16.56
N ARG A 476 5.27 0.40 -17.27
CA ARG A 476 6.50 -0.07 -16.60
C ARG A 476 7.32 1.14 -16.17
N LEU A 477 7.97 1.04 -15.02
CA LEU A 477 8.93 2.04 -14.59
C LEU A 477 10.27 1.81 -15.29
N ALA A 478 10.77 2.84 -15.96
CA ALA A 478 12.14 2.88 -16.46
C ALA A 478 12.94 3.88 -15.62
N VAL A 479 14.10 3.45 -15.12
CA VAL A 479 15.02 4.32 -14.38
C VAL A 479 16.19 4.67 -15.28
N GLU A 480 16.33 5.95 -15.58
CA GLU A 480 17.47 6.50 -16.32
C GLU A 480 18.45 7.13 -15.34
N ALA A 481 19.73 6.79 -15.48
CA ALA A 481 20.81 7.35 -14.69
C ALA A 481 21.61 8.34 -15.54
N THR A 482 21.47 9.63 -15.25
CA THR A 482 22.11 10.70 -15.99
C THR A 482 23.19 11.36 -15.13
N PRO A 483 24.47 11.30 -15.54
CA PRO A 483 25.54 12.05 -14.91
C PRO A 483 25.26 13.56 -15.03
N MET A 484 25.39 14.27 -13.92
CA MET A 484 25.24 15.72 -13.89
C MET A 484 26.51 16.42 -14.37
N VAL A 485 26.35 17.56 -15.01
CA VAL A 485 27.45 18.45 -15.39
C VAL A 485 27.64 19.49 -14.31
N LYS A 486 28.85 19.60 -13.74
CA LYS A 486 29.19 20.69 -12.82
C LYS A 486 29.28 22.01 -13.58
N GLU A 487 28.55 23.02 -13.13
CA GLU A 487 28.63 24.39 -13.66
C GLU A 487 29.74 25.15 -12.92
N ALA A 488 30.56 25.91 -13.65
CA ALA A 488 31.65 26.72 -13.07
C ALA A 488 31.16 27.93 -12.24
N THR A 489 29.84 28.14 -12.19
CA THR A 489 29.19 29.17 -11.38
C THR A 489 28.87 28.59 -10.00
N ALA A 490 29.49 29.17 -8.97
CA ALA A 490 29.12 28.89 -7.59
C ALA A 490 27.60 29.06 -7.42
N THR A 491 26.97 28.06 -6.79
CA THR A 491 25.56 28.21 -6.35
C THR A 491 25.49 29.43 -5.43
N LYS A 492 24.30 30.04 -5.31
CA LYS A 492 24.00 30.96 -4.20
C LYS A 492 24.24 30.20 -2.88
N GLY A 493 25.45 30.30 -2.33
CA GLY A 493 25.92 29.23 -1.46
C GLY A 493 27.34 29.43 -0.94
N GLY A 494 28.30 29.70 -1.81
CA GLY A 494 29.72 29.85 -1.45
C GLY A 494 30.43 28.58 -0.92
N ALA A 495 29.67 27.57 -0.46
CA ALA A 495 30.14 26.24 -0.06
C ALA A 495 29.56 25.11 -0.92
N PHE A 496 28.75 25.45 -1.94
CA PHE A 496 28.14 24.50 -2.85
C PHE A 496 28.46 24.88 -4.29
N GLU A 497 28.89 23.90 -5.08
CA GLU A 497 28.91 23.96 -6.55
C GLU A 497 27.56 23.52 -7.12
N THR A 498 27.19 24.05 -8.29
CA THR A 498 25.96 23.64 -8.96
C THR A 498 26.26 22.48 -9.90
N ALA A 499 25.47 21.42 -9.85
CA ALA A 499 25.44 20.36 -10.85
C ALA A 499 24.07 20.35 -11.55
N ILE A 500 24.04 20.14 -12.87
CA ILE A 500 22.82 20.12 -13.68
C ILE A 500 22.71 18.84 -14.50
N ALA A 501 21.50 18.28 -14.57
CA ALA A 501 21.11 17.29 -15.58
C ALA A 501 19.82 17.73 -16.25
N SER A 502 19.72 17.50 -17.56
CA SER A 502 18.50 17.71 -18.34
C SER A 502 18.13 16.42 -19.06
N PHE A 503 16.83 16.11 -19.08
CA PHE A 503 16.21 14.91 -19.65
C PHE A 503 15.27 15.28 -20.78
#